data_AF-A0A259LKA1-F1
#
_entry.id   AF-A0A259LKA1-F1
#
_cell.length_a   1.000
_cell.length_b   1.000
_cell.length_c   1.000
_cell.angle_alpha   90.00
_cell.angle_beta   90.00
_cell.angle_gamma   90.00
#
_symmetry.space_group_name_H-M   'P 1'
#
loop_
_entity.id
_entity.type
_entity.pdbx_description
1 polymer ?
#
loop_
_entity_poly.entity_id
_entity_poly.type
_entity_poly.pdbx_seq_one_letter_code
_entity_poly.pdbx_strand_id
1 'polypeptide(L)'
;MHTVVGLVSAGMGVAIVPVTAKNMQVSGVAFLRIQEDPPPVSVVLAWRTSREMPSLRAFRAIALTVGEEFMAEQAITRLRR
;
A
#
# COMPACT_ATOMS: atom_id res chain seq x y z
N MET A 1 4.42 -9.26 0.39
CA MET A 1 3.48 -9.38 1.54
C MET A 1 3.03 -10.82 1.77
N HIS A 2 2.78 -11.62 0.72
CA HIS A 2 2.39 -13.04 0.83
C HIS A 2 3.22 -13.88 1.80
N THR A 3 4.55 -13.81 1.71
CA THR A 3 5.44 -14.61 2.58
C THR A 3 5.30 -14.24 4.06
N VAL A 4 5.44 -12.96 4.42
CA VAL A 4 5.46 -12.56 5.83
C VAL A 4 4.14 -12.83 6.55
N VAL A 5 3.00 -12.60 5.89
CA VAL A 5 1.67 -12.90 6.46
C VAL A 5 1.47 -14.42 6.58
N GLY A 6 2.00 -15.19 5.63
CA GLY A 6 1.99 -16.65 5.70
C GLY A 6 2.80 -17.19 6.88
N LEU A 7 3.96 -16.61 7.18
CA LEU A 7 4.77 -17.00 8.36
C LEU A 7 4.06 -16.67 9.68
N VAL A 8 3.35 -15.54 9.75
CA VAL A 8 2.50 -15.20 10.91
C VAL A 8 1.35 -16.19 11.05
N SER A 9 0.67 -16.55 9.96
CA SER A 9 -0.39 -17.57 9.95
C SER A 9 0.12 -18.95 10.43
N ALA A 10 1.38 -19.27 10.13
CA ALA A 10 2.06 -20.48 10.60
C ALA A 10 2.57 -20.39 12.06
N GLY A 11 2.27 -19.31 12.80
CA GLY A 11 2.64 -19.14 14.20
C GLY A 11 4.08 -18.71 14.45
N MET A 12 4.81 -18.22 13.44
CA MET A 12 6.22 -17.85 13.57
C MET A 12 6.46 -16.44 14.16
N GLY A 13 5.42 -15.76 14.65
CA GLY A 13 5.54 -14.47 15.33
C GLY A 13 4.58 -13.40 14.78
N VAL A 14 5.04 -12.15 14.79
CA VAL A 14 4.27 -10.96 14.35
C VAL A 14 5.05 -10.15 13.33
N ALA A 15 4.35 -9.35 12.52
CA ALA A 15 4.98 -8.49 11.52
C ALA A 15 4.27 -7.15 11.37
N ILE A 16 5.05 -6.10 11.08
CA ILE A 16 4.53 -4.80 10.67
C ILE A 16 4.31 -4.83 9.16
N VAL A 17 3.11 -4.45 8.72
CA VAL A 17 2.71 -4.48 7.32
C VAL A 17 2.01 -3.19 6.92
N PRO A 18 2.09 -2.76 5.65
CA PRO A 18 1.23 -1.70 5.15
C PRO A 18 -0.24 -2.10 5.23
N VAL A 19 -1.14 -1.10 5.28
CA VAL A 19 -2.59 -1.34 5.37
C VAL A 19 -3.13 -2.22 4.24
N THR A 20 -2.48 -2.19 3.07
CA THR A 20 -2.83 -3.00 1.88
C THR A 20 -2.74 -4.50 2.12
N ALA A 21 -1.96 -4.95 3.12
CA ALA A 21 -1.89 -6.37 3.47
C ALA A 21 -3.25 -6.93 3.95
N LYS A 22 -4.17 -6.07 4.42
CA LYS A 22 -5.54 -6.47 4.79
C LYS A 22 -6.36 -7.00 3.61
N ASN A 23 -5.96 -6.69 2.38
CA ASN A 23 -6.61 -7.21 1.18
C ASN A 23 -6.28 -8.69 0.94
N MET A 24 -5.31 -9.24 1.67
CA MET A 24 -4.98 -10.65 1.61
C MET A 24 -5.95 -11.46 2.46
N GLN A 25 -6.56 -12.49 1.87
CA GLN A 25 -7.45 -13.41 2.58
C GLN A 25 -6.64 -14.58 3.16
N VAL A 26 -5.94 -14.33 4.28
CA VAL A 26 -5.16 -15.37 4.98
C VAL A 26 -5.83 -15.71 6.30
N SER A 27 -6.22 -16.97 6.46
CA SER A 27 -6.83 -17.47 7.70
C SER A 27 -5.84 -17.47 8.86
N GLY A 28 -6.34 -17.34 10.09
CA GLY A 28 -5.54 -17.41 11.31
C GLY A 28 -4.67 -16.18 11.60
N VAL A 29 -4.89 -15.06 10.90
CA VAL A 29 -4.14 -13.81 11.13
C VAL A 29 -5.09 -12.69 11.54
N ALA A 30 -4.76 -12.00 12.64
CA ALA A 30 -5.42 -10.76 13.05
C ALA A 30 -4.58 -9.54 12.63
N PHE A 31 -5.22 -8.56 11.99
CA PHE A 31 -4.56 -7.30 11.64
C PHE A 31 -4.85 -6.22 12.68
N LEU A 32 -3.86 -5.92 13.52
CA LEU A 32 -3.93 -4.88 14.53
C LEU A 32 -3.42 -3.54 13.99
N ARG A 33 -3.95 -2.43 14.52
CA ARG A 33 -3.47 -1.08 14.19
C ARG A 33 -2.39 -0.68 15.20
N ILE A 34 -1.28 -0.15 14.69
CA ILE A 34 -0.24 0.49 15.51
C ILE A 34 -0.83 1.77 16.11
N GLN A 35 -0.67 2.01 17.41
CA GLN A 35 -1.31 3.13 18.11
C GLN A 35 -0.64 4.46 17.75
N GLU A 36 0.68 4.43 17.62
CA GLU A 36 1.49 5.53 17.12
C GLU A 36 1.13 5.86 15.67
N ASP A 37 1.43 7.08 15.23
CA ASP A 37 1.29 7.51 13.83
C ASP A 37 2.66 7.56 13.15
N PRO A 38 3.26 6.42 12.77
CA PRO A 38 4.53 6.41 12.08
C PRO A 38 4.39 7.02 10.67
N PRO A 39 5.48 7.55 10.09
CA PRO A 39 5.46 8.01 8.71
C PRO A 39 4.92 6.91 7.77
N PRO A 40 4.03 7.26 6.82
CA PRO A 40 3.46 6.29 5.92
C PRO A 40 4.52 5.73 4.96
N VAL A 41 4.29 4.50 4.51
CA VAL A 41 5.07 3.93 3.40
C VAL A 41 4.73 4.69 2.11
N SER A 42 5.74 5.24 1.45
CA SER A 42 5.57 5.94 0.18
C SER A 42 5.51 4.97 -0.99
N VAL A 43 4.59 5.23 -1.92
CA VAL A 43 4.55 4.58 -3.24
C VAL A 43 5.00 5.62 -4.27
N VAL A 44 5.98 5.26 -5.09
CA VAL A 44 6.57 6.18 -6.09
C VAL A 44 6.56 5.56 -7.48
N LEU A 45 6.41 6.41 -8.50
CA LEU A 45 6.59 6.05 -9.90
C LEU A 45 7.98 6.50 -10.35
N ALA A 46 8.76 5.58 -10.92
CA ALA A 46 10.07 5.88 -11.47
C ALA A 46 10.20 5.32 -12.89
N TRP A 47 10.81 6.08 -13.78
CA TRP A 47 11.06 5.70 -15.17
C TRP A 47 12.32 6.35 -15.72
N ARG A 48 12.85 5.80 -16.81
CA ARG A 48 14.01 6.38 -17.52
C ARG A 48 13.59 7.63 -18.29
N THR A 49 14.32 8.73 -18.14
CA THR A 49 14.00 10.03 -18.77
C THR A 49 14.42 10.14 -20.23
N SER A 50 15.35 9.30 -20.69
CA SER A 50 15.96 9.45 -22.01
C SER A 50 15.08 9.00 -23.19
N ARG A 51 13.90 8.41 -22.95
CA ARG A 51 12.99 7.96 -24.00
C ARG A 51 11.55 8.10 -23.54
N GLU A 52 10.80 8.98 -24.20
CA GLU A 52 9.38 9.12 -23.93
C GLU A 52 8.56 8.24 -24.86
N MET A 53 7.78 7.33 -24.27
CA MET A 53 6.85 6.47 -25.00
C MET A 53 5.43 6.97 -24.77
N PRO A 54 4.55 7.04 -25.80
CA PRO A 54 3.16 7.44 -25.61
C PRO A 54 2.43 6.63 -24.53
N SER A 55 2.70 5.32 -24.45
CA SER A 55 2.17 4.44 -23.40
C SER A 55 2.66 4.81 -22.00
N LEU A 56 3.93 5.22 -21.85
CA LEU A 56 4.47 5.67 -20.57
C LEU A 56 3.82 6.98 -20.11
N ARG A 57 3.59 7.94 -21.03
CA ARG A 57 2.85 9.17 -20.72
C ARG A 57 1.43 8.86 -20.24
N ALA A 58 0.70 8.03 -21.00
CA ALA A 58 -0.66 7.64 -20.67
C ALA A 58 -0.74 6.92 -19.31
N PHE A 59 0.15 5.95 -19.07
CA PHE A 59 0.21 5.24 -17.80
C PHE A 59 0.50 6.18 -16.62
N ARG A 60 1.47 7.09 -16.76
CA ARG A 60 1.79 8.08 -15.72
C ARG A 60 0.59 8.97 -15.41
N ALA A 61 -0.13 9.45 -16.41
CA ALA A 61 -1.32 10.27 -16.20
C ALA A 61 -2.38 9.51 -15.40
N ILE A 62 -2.72 8.29 -15.83
CA ILE A 62 -3.72 7.44 -15.14
C ILE A 62 -3.27 7.12 -13.72
N ALA A 63 -2.02 6.70 -13.53
CA ALA A 63 -1.50 6.32 -12.23
C ALA A 63 -1.47 7.50 -11.24
N LEU A 64 -1.20 8.72 -11.71
CA LEU A 64 -1.28 9.93 -10.88
C LEU A 64 -2.72 10.25 -10.50
N THR A 65 -3.66 10.23 -11.46
CA THR A 65 -5.09 10.47 -11.19
C THR A 65 -5.64 9.48 -10.15
N VAL A 66 -5.44 8.17 -10.37
CA VAL A 66 -5.91 7.14 -9.42
C VAL A 66 -5.18 7.24 -8.08
N GLY A 67 -3.90 7.61 -8.09
CA GLY A 67 -3.12 7.83 -6.88
C GLY A 67 -3.68 8.97 -6.03
N GLU A 68 -4.06 10.09 -6.64
CA GLU A 68 -4.67 11.24 -5.96
C GLU A 68 -6.02 10.88 -5.32
N GLU A 69 -6.89 10.17 -6.05
CA GLU A 69 -8.17 9.67 -5.56
C GLU A 69 -7.99 8.76 -4.34
N PHE A 70 -7.08 7.78 -4.45
CA PHE A 70 -6.79 6.87 -3.35
C PHE A 70 -6.24 7.60 -2.11
N MET A 71 -5.34 8.57 -2.29
CA MET A 71 -4.80 9.34 -1.16
C MET A 71 -5.87 10.21 -0.50
N ALA A 72 -6.81 10.78 -1.26
CA ALA A 72 -7.94 11.53 -0.72
C ALA A 72 -8.87 10.64 0.13
N GLU A 73 -9.22 9.45 -0.35
CA GLU A 73 -10.02 8.48 0.41
C GLU A 73 -9.35 8.03 1.71
N GLN A 74 -8.04 7.77 1.66
CA GLN A 74 -7.26 7.40 2.85
C GLN A 74 -7.13 8.58 3.83
N ALA A 75 -7.01 9.82 3.34
CA ALA A 75 -6.99 11.02 4.18
C ALA A 75 -8.34 11.25 4.88
N ILE A 76 -9.46 11.07 4.19
CA ILE A 76 -10.81 11.15 4.77
C ILE A 76 -11.01 10.06 5.83
N THR A 77 -10.51 8.84 5.58
CA THR A 77 -10.55 7.73 6.54
C THR A 77 -9.70 8.00 7.79
N ARG A 78 -8.63 8.78 7.67
CA ARG A 78 -7.82 9.26 8.81
C ARG A 78 -8.50 10.38 9.59
N LEU A 79 -9.21 11.32 8.92
CA LEU A 79 -9.88 12.46 9.55
C LEU A 79 -11.19 12.12 10.27
N ARG A 80 -11.87 11.03 9.88
CA ARG A 80 -13.09 10.53 10.53
C ARG A 80 -12.82 9.69 11.79
N ARG A 81 -11.61 9.72 12.32
CA ARG A 81 -11.19 8.98 13.50
C ARG A 81 -10.60 9.91 14.54
#